data_AF-A0A9E2NB94-F1
#
_entry.id   AF-A0A9E2NB94-F1
#
_cell.length_a   1.000
_cell.length_b   1.000
_cell.length_c   1.000
_cell.angle_alpha   90.00
_cell.angle_beta   90.00
_cell.angle_gamma   90.00
#
_symmetry.space_group_name_H-M   'P 1'
#
loop_
_entity.id
_entity.type
_entity.pdbx_description
1 polymer ?
#
loop_
_entity_poly.entity_id
_entity_poly.type
_entity_poly.pdbx_seq_one_letter_code
_entity_poly.pdbx_strand_id
1 'polypeptide(L)'
;MVNEVVPAEDLDAAAGRMARQIADGPPVAIAISKAMIYQALETSLDVHGRLEFFGQDYCFNTLDREEGIRSFLEKRPPKFQGK
;
A
#
# COMPACT_ATOMS: atom_id res chain seq x y z
N MET A 1 11.70 -14.39 11.99
CA MET A 1 10.26 -14.70 11.78
C MET A 1 9.94 -14.60 10.30
N VAL A 2 8.93 -15.33 9.83
CA VAL A 2 8.47 -15.33 8.42
C VAL A 2 6.97 -15.05 8.38
N ASN A 3 6.47 -14.50 7.27
CA ASN A 3 5.06 -14.12 7.12
C ASN A 3 4.13 -15.30 6.79
N GLU A 4 4.60 -16.25 5.97
CA GLU A 4 3.84 -17.43 5.52
C GLU A 4 4.81 -18.61 5.33
N VAL A 5 4.37 -19.84 5.62
CA VAL A 5 5.13 -21.08 5.38
C VAL A 5 4.28 -21.99 4.52
N VAL A 6 4.82 -22.43 3.39
CA VAL A 6 4.13 -23.28 2.40
C VAL A 6 5.03 -24.45 1.99
N PRO A 7 4.47 -25.54 1.41
CA PRO A 7 5.25 -26.57 0.74
C PRO A 7 6.17 -25.95 -0.34
N ALA A 8 7.32 -26.59 -0.60
CA ALA A 8 8.33 -26.04 -1.49
C ALA A 8 7.79 -25.83 -2.91
N GLU A 9 6.95 -26.74 -3.38
CA GLU A 9 6.26 -26.70 -4.67
C GLU A 9 5.29 -25.53 -4.83
N ASP A 10 4.79 -24.96 -3.72
CA ASP A 10 3.81 -23.88 -3.70
C ASP A 10 4.46 -22.49 -3.51
N LEU A 11 5.77 -22.43 -3.30
CA LEU A 11 6.49 -21.19 -2.96
C LEU A 11 6.27 -20.08 -3.99
N ASP A 12 6.46 -20.39 -5.27
CA ASP A 12 6.28 -19.42 -6.36
C ASP A 12 4.83 -18.96 -6.48
N ALA A 13 3.87 -19.87 -6.26
CA ALA A 13 2.47 -19.54 -6.27
C ALA A 13 2.12 -18.59 -5.11
N ALA A 14 2.63 -18.85 -3.90
CA ALA A 14 2.41 -18.01 -2.72
C ALA A 14 3.04 -16.62 -2.88
N ALA A 15 4.31 -16.56 -3.27
CA ALA A 15 5.01 -15.30 -3.54
C ALA A 15 4.30 -14.50 -4.65
N GLY A 16 3.88 -15.17 -5.73
CA GLY A 16 3.14 -14.54 -6.82
C GLY A 16 1.75 -14.05 -6.45
N ARG A 17 1.07 -14.67 -5.47
CA ARG A 17 -0.20 -14.15 -4.92
C ARG A 17 0.04 -12.86 -4.15
N MET A 18 1.03 -12.84 -3.26
CA MET A 18 1.38 -11.64 -2.50
C MET A 18 1.81 -10.49 -3.42
N ALA A 19 2.66 -10.76 -4.41
CA ALA A 19 3.10 -9.77 -5.38
C ALA A 19 1.92 -9.17 -6.17
N ARG A 20 0.97 -10.01 -6.60
CA ARG A 20 -0.24 -9.54 -7.30
C ARG A 20 -1.13 -8.68 -6.40
N GLN A 21 -1.36 -9.08 -5.16
CA GLN A 21 -2.13 -8.27 -4.21
C GLN A 21 -1.54 -6.86 -4.02
N ILE A 22 -0.21 -6.76 -3.98
CA ILE A 22 0.49 -5.47 -3.89
C ILE A 22 0.37 -4.70 -5.21
N ALA A 23 0.58 -5.36 -6.35
CA ALA A 23 0.54 -4.74 -7.67
C ALA A 23 -0.87 -4.26 -8.09
N ASP A 24 -1.91 -4.94 -7.62
CA ASP A 24 -3.33 -4.58 -7.86
C ASP A 24 -3.80 -3.42 -6.95
N GLY A 25 -2.98 -3.00 -5.98
CA GLY A 25 -3.27 -1.88 -5.08
C GLY A 25 -2.78 -0.51 -5.62
N PRO A 26 -3.05 0.58 -4.89
CA PRO A 26 -2.63 1.94 -5.28
C PRO A 26 -1.11 2.13 -5.09
N PRO A 27 -0.31 2.22 -6.17
CA PRO A 27 1.16 2.15 -6.07
C PRO A 27 1.77 3.25 -5.19
N VAL A 28 1.27 4.48 -5.32
CA VAL A 28 1.76 5.64 -4.57
C VAL A 28 1.52 5.44 -3.07
N ALA A 29 0.29 5.09 -2.69
CA ALA A 29 -0.06 4.93 -1.28
C ALA A 29 0.68 3.75 -0.63
N ILE A 30 0.88 2.64 -1.36
CA ILE A 30 1.68 1.50 -0.87
C ILE A 30 3.15 1.89 -0.67
N ALA A 31 3.74 2.61 -1.62
CA ALA A 31 5.13 3.05 -1.53
C ALA A 31 5.34 3.98 -0.33
N ILE A 32 4.47 4.98 -0.16
CA ILE A 32 4.51 5.91 0.98
C ILE A 32 4.30 5.16 2.30
N SER A 33 3.31 4.29 2.38
CA SER A 33 3.03 3.49 3.58
C SER A 33 4.24 2.66 3.99
N LYS A 34 4.88 1.97 3.02
CA LYS A 34 6.09 1.18 3.28
C LYS A 34 7.21 2.07 3.83
N ALA A 35 7.48 3.21 3.19
CA ALA A 35 8.52 4.14 3.64
C ALA A 35 8.24 4.66 5.07
N MET A 36 6.99 5.02 5.36
CA MET A 36 6.59 5.51 6.68
C MET A 36 6.75 4.44 7.77
N ILE A 37 6.35 3.18 7.49
CA ILE A 37 6.53 2.08 8.47
C ILE A 37 7.99 1.90 8.85
N TYR A 38 8.93 1.97 7.88
CA TYR A 38 10.35 1.90 8.20
C TYR A 38 10.84 3.14 8.95
N GLN A 39 10.38 4.34 8.58
CA GLN A 39 10.77 5.58 9.25
C GLN A 39 10.24 5.66 10.70
N ALA A 40 9.10 5.02 10.99
CA ALA A 40 8.50 4.95 12.32
C ALA A 40 9.42 4.25 13.34
N LEU A 41 10.29 3.34 12.88
CA LEU A 41 11.26 2.66 13.73
C LEU A 41 12.37 3.60 14.23
N GLU A 42 12.60 4.71 13.53
CA GLU A 42 13.70 5.65 13.74
C GLU A 42 13.21 7.01 14.28
N THR A 43 11.91 7.20 14.45
CA THR A 43 11.31 8.50 14.81
C THR A 43 10.42 8.40 16.05
N SER A 44 10.30 9.50 16.79
CA SER A 44 9.30 9.59 17.85
C SER A 44 7.90 9.68 17.25
N LEU A 45 6.88 9.32 18.04
CA LEU A 45 5.49 9.37 17.62
C LEU A 45 5.07 10.77 17.12
N ASP A 46 5.50 11.84 17.80
CA ASP A 46 5.19 13.22 17.42
C ASP A 46 5.79 13.62 16.08
N VAL A 47 7.01 13.16 15.79
CA VAL A 47 7.67 13.40 14.49
C VAL A 47 7.00 12.56 13.42
N HIS A 48 6.73 11.29 13.71
CA HIS A 48 6.09 10.37 12.78
C HIS A 48 4.70 10.86 12.36
N GLY A 49 3.88 11.33 13.30
CA GLY A 49 2.55 11.87 12.98
C GLY A 49 2.60 13.08 12.04
N ARG A 50 3.64 13.93 12.13
CA ARG A 50 3.83 15.02 11.16
C ARG A 50 4.24 14.50 9.78
N LEU A 51 5.11 13.50 9.72
CA LEU A 51 5.49 12.87 8.45
C LEU A 51 4.30 12.17 7.78
N GLU A 52 3.47 11.50 8.57
CA GLU A 52 2.24 10.85 8.11
C GLU A 52 1.26 11.86 7.50
N PHE A 53 1.10 13.04 8.11
CA PHE A 53 0.26 14.11 7.55
C PHE A 53 0.67 14.48 6.11
N PHE A 54 1.98 14.68 5.86
CA PHE A 54 2.47 14.98 4.51
C PHE A 54 2.30 13.81 3.54
N GLY A 55 2.52 12.57 4.02
CA GLY A 55 2.29 11.37 3.22
C GLY A 55 0.82 11.20 2.82
N GLN A 56 -0.10 11.48 3.74
CA GLN A 56 -1.54 11.45 3.48
C GLN A 56 -1.96 12.56 2.51
N ASP A 57 -1.48 13.79 2.71
CA ASP A 57 -1.75 14.90 1.81
C ASP A 57 -1.31 14.58 0.37
N TYR A 58 -0.12 14.00 0.20
CA TYR A 58 0.33 13.56 -1.12
C TYR A 58 -0.62 12.52 -1.74
N CYS A 59 -1.00 11.48 -0.97
CA CYS A 59 -1.96 10.47 -1.42
C CYS A 59 -3.32 11.07 -1.80
N PHE A 60 -3.81 12.07 -1.07
CA PHE A 60 -5.09 12.74 -1.36
C PHE A 60 -5.10 13.50 -2.68
N ASN A 61 -3.93 13.87 -3.20
CA ASN A 61 -3.77 14.57 -4.46
C ASN A 61 -3.56 13.64 -5.67
N THR A 62 -3.66 12.31 -5.48
CA THR A 62 -3.55 11.32 -6.57
C THR A 62 -4.89 11.03 -7.24
N LEU A 63 -4.87 10.63 -8.51
CA LEU A 63 -6.05 10.09 -9.21
C LEU A 63 -6.51 8.76 -8.60
N ASP A 64 -5.57 7.99 -8.05
CA ASP A 64 -5.88 6.74 -7.36
C ASP A 64 -6.77 6.93 -6.13
N ARG A 65 -6.69 8.09 -5.45
CA ARG A 65 -7.61 8.44 -4.37
C ARG A 65 -9.04 8.62 -4.88
N GLU A 66 -9.22 9.34 -5.99
CA GLU A 66 -10.53 9.53 -6.60
C GLU A 66 -11.12 8.20 -7.09
N GLU A 67 -10.29 7.38 -7.75
CA GLU A 67 -10.69 6.06 -8.23
C GLU A 67 -11.04 5.10 -7.09
N GLY A 68 -10.28 5.12 -5.99
CA GLY A 68 -10.57 4.32 -4.80
C GLY A 68 -11.95 4.66 -4.21
N ILE A 69 -12.26 5.95 -4.08
CA ILE A 69 -13.58 6.40 -3.59
C ILE A 69 -14.68 6.01 -4.59
N ARG A 70 -14.48 6.28 -5.88
CA ARG A 70 -15.47 6.00 -6.92
C ARG A 70 -15.78 4.52 -7.04
N SER A 71 -14.75 3.67 -7.15
CA SER A 71 -14.90 2.22 -7.28
C SER A 71 -15.61 1.59 -6.08
N PHE A 72 -15.35 2.10 -4.87
CA PHE A 72 -16.05 1.71 -3.66
C PHE A 72 -17.55 2.05 -3.73
N LEU A 73 -17.89 3.29 -4.09
CA LEU A 73 -19.29 3.73 -4.24
C LEU A 73 -20.03 2.97 -5.35
N GLU A 74 -19.34 2.67 -6.45
CA GLU A 74 -19.86 1.91 -7.60
C GLU A 74 -19.86 0.39 -7.39
N LYS A 75 -19.31 -0.11 -6.27
CA LYS A 75 -19.18 -1.54 -5.94
C LYS A 75 -18.48 -2.36 -7.03
N ARG A 76 -17.41 -1.82 -7.61
CA ARG A 76 -16.58 -2.48 -8.61
C ARG A 76 -15.12 -2.52 -8.18
N PRO A 77 -14.29 -3.40 -8.79
CA PRO A 77 -12.85 -3.35 -8.58
C PRO A 77 -12.25 -1.99 -8.98
N PRO A 78 -11.30 -1.43 -8.21
CA PRO A 78 -10.57 -0.23 -8.57
C PRO A 78 -9.61 -0.49 -9.74
N LYS A 79 -9.27 0.57 -10.47
CA LYS A 79 -8.23 0.57 -11.51
C LYS A 79 -7.19 1.63 -11.22
N PHE A 80 -6.23 1.28 -10.37
CA PHE A 80 -5.15 2.19 -9.99
C PHE A 80 -4.12 2.35 -11.11
N GLN A 81 -3.58 3.56 -11.24
CA GLN A 81 -2.63 3.96 -12.29
C GLN A 81 -1.31 4.51 -11.74
N GLY A 82 -1.19 4.67 -10.41
CA GLY A 82 0.02 5.17 -9.76
C GLY A 82 0.27 6.65 -10.02
N LYS A 83 -0.80 7.44 -10.18
CA LYS A 83 -0.76 8.89 -10.45
C LYS A 83 -1.85 9.58 -9.65
#